data_AF-I1QS16-F1
#
_entry.id   AF-I1QS16-F1
#
_cell.length_a   1.000
_cell.length_b   1.000
_cell.length_c   1.000
_cell.angle_alpha   90.00
_cell.angle_beta   90.00
_cell.angle_gamma   90.00
#
_symmetry.space_group_name_H-M   'P 1'
#
loop_
_entity.id
_entity.type
_entity.pdbx_description
1 polymer ?
#
loop_
_entity_poly.entity_id
_entity_poly.type
_entity_poly.pdbx_seq_one_letter_code
_entity_poly.pdbx_strand_id
1 'polypeptide(L)'
;MSEMATSPSALNMQAVALGAAVFLLSCLASAQQPPAPGCLDKCGDINITYPFGVGGAHCFRDKSFQLECNVNKSHPRLMMLAYNQQLLSLSPDGEALAALNVDRQYHNCNLSQGTISASSEPNTMTFGTLSSSTAYRFPVSTYRFNTDSYVVPVALDWAIRDVHNCIAAKLNETNYACRSANSDCVDTTDGAGYRCRCSKGYEGNPYLHAGCKGIGHHLAKSVTSSVS
;
A
#
# COMPACT_ATOMS: atom_id res chain seq x y z
N MET A 1 -34.11 -12.75 71.68
CA MET A 1 -34.10 -11.71 72.72
C MET A 1 -33.08 -10.67 72.27
N SER A 2 -33.48 -9.78 71.35
CA SER A 2 -34.00 -8.42 71.63
C SER A 2 -32.83 -7.50 72.06
N GLU A 3 -32.56 -6.33 71.51
CA GLU A 3 -33.29 -5.41 70.64
C GLU A 3 -32.31 -4.30 70.15
N MET A 4 -32.62 -3.69 69.00
CA MET A 4 -32.59 -2.25 68.61
C MET A 4 -31.72 -1.24 69.43
N ALA A 5 -31.17 -0.14 68.94
CA ALA A 5 -31.10 0.66 67.71
C ALA A 5 -29.94 1.68 67.96
N THR A 6 -29.33 2.40 67.02
CA THR A 6 -29.79 3.67 66.42
C THR A 6 -28.69 4.26 65.52
N SER A 7 -29.05 4.72 64.32
CA SER A 7 -28.41 5.81 63.53
C SER A 7 -29.12 7.14 63.90
N PRO A 8 -28.68 8.41 63.62
CA PRO A 8 -27.78 8.91 62.54
C PRO A 8 -26.89 10.15 62.85
N SER A 9 -26.18 10.63 61.81
CA SER A 9 -25.85 12.06 61.49
C SER A 9 -24.36 12.50 61.51
N ALA A 10 -23.76 12.45 60.33
CA ALA A 10 -23.10 13.52 59.55
C ALA A 10 -21.98 14.44 60.11
N LEU A 11 -20.98 14.61 59.22
CA LEU A 11 -20.00 15.70 59.01
C LEU A 11 -18.68 15.67 59.79
N ASN A 12 -17.59 15.24 59.13
CA ASN A 12 -16.54 16.19 58.71
C ASN A 12 -15.65 15.65 57.58
N MET A 13 -15.10 16.59 56.81
CA MET A 13 -14.52 16.49 55.47
C MET A 13 -12.98 16.37 55.47
N GLN A 14 -12.41 15.98 54.31
CA GLN A 14 -10.99 16.01 53.86
C GLN A 14 -10.23 14.68 53.96
N ALA A 15 -9.47 14.18 52.97
CA ALA A 15 -9.26 14.52 51.56
C ALA A 15 -8.64 13.26 50.89
N VAL A 16 -9.15 12.84 49.73
CA VAL A 16 -8.56 11.74 48.95
C VAL A 16 -7.38 12.31 48.15
N ALA A 17 -6.16 11.96 48.55
CA ALA A 17 -4.96 12.34 47.81
C ALA A 17 -4.88 11.55 46.49
N LEU A 18 -4.99 12.30 45.39
CA LEU A 18 -4.85 11.85 44.01
C LEU A 18 -3.42 11.32 43.76
N GLY A 19 -3.29 10.02 43.57
CA GLY A 19 -2.13 9.43 42.89
C GLY A 19 -2.22 9.75 41.39
N ALA A 20 -1.72 10.92 40.98
CA ALA A 20 -1.64 11.28 39.57
C ALA A 20 -0.60 10.38 38.87
N ALA A 21 -1.10 9.46 38.05
CA ALA A 21 -0.31 8.65 37.15
C ALA A 21 0.50 9.56 36.21
N VAL A 22 1.83 9.49 36.30
CA VAL A 22 2.74 10.05 35.31
C VAL A 22 2.66 9.15 34.08
N PHE A 23 1.65 9.40 33.23
CA PHE A 23 1.67 8.90 31.85
C PHE A 23 2.77 9.67 31.12
N LEU A 24 3.88 8.98 30.86
CA LEU A 24 4.92 9.44 29.95
C LEU A 24 4.26 9.91 28.65
N LEU A 25 4.41 11.20 28.36
CA LEU A 25 4.04 11.80 27.08
C LEU A 25 4.84 11.10 25.98
N SER A 26 4.24 10.12 25.32
CA SER A 26 4.78 9.59 24.07
C SER A 26 4.59 10.67 23.02
N CYS A 27 5.70 11.32 22.66
CA CYS A 27 5.76 12.17 21.49
C CYS A 27 5.54 11.27 20.27
N LEU A 28 4.29 11.14 19.80
CA LEU A 28 4.00 10.50 18.52
C LEU A 28 4.47 11.45 17.42
N ALA A 29 5.77 11.40 17.14
CA ALA A 29 6.32 11.97 15.94
C ALA A 29 5.61 11.33 14.75
N SER A 30 4.87 12.15 14.00
CA SER A 30 4.22 11.76 12.77
C SER A 30 5.28 11.60 11.68
N ALA A 31 5.94 10.44 11.66
CA ALA A 31 6.69 9.96 10.51
C ALA A 31 6.04 8.67 10.01
N GLN A 32 5.88 8.54 8.70
CA GLN A 32 5.66 7.24 8.07
C GLN A 32 6.72 6.28 8.65
N GLN A 33 6.31 5.05 9.00
CA GLN A 33 7.21 4.13 9.69
C GLN A 33 8.48 3.99 8.84
N PRO A 34 9.67 4.26 9.42
CA PRO A 34 10.88 4.25 8.63
C PRO A 34 11.04 2.87 7.97
N PRO A 35 11.62 2.83 6.76
CA PRO A 35 11.92 1.57 6.08
C PRO A 35 12.66 0.64 7.05
N ALA A 36 12.34 -0.65 6.99
CA ALA A 36 13.05 -1.61 7.81
C ALA A 36 14.56 -1.53 7.52
N PRO A 37 15.45 -1.75 8.51
CA PRO A 37 16.89 -1.67 8.30
C PRO A 37 17.35 -2.52 7.11
N GLY A 38 18.14 -1.91 6.22
CA GLY A 38 18.63 -2.58 5.00
C GLY A 38 17.63 -2.64 3.84
N CYS A 39 16.48 -1.97 3.94
CA CYS A 39 15.54 -1.80 2.83
C CYS A 39 15.70 -0.42 2.19
N LEU A 40 15.80 -0.42 0.86
CA LEU A 40 15.89 0.82 0.10
C LEU A 40 14.49 1.41 -0.11
N ASP A 41 14.34 2.69 0.20
CA ASP A 41 13.07 3.41 0.25
C ASP A 41 12.85 4.37 -0.92
N LYS A 42 13.90 4.59 -1.73
CA LYS A 42 13.85 5.37 -2.95
C LYS A 42 14.74 4.77 -4.03
N CYS A 43 14.29 4.87 -5.28
CA CYS A 43 15.12 4.59 -6.45
C CYS A 43 14.96 5.73 -7.46
N GLY A 44 15.97 6.61 -7.53
CA GLY A 44 15.81 7.90 -8.21
C GLY A 44 14.73 8.72 -7.53
N ASP A 45 13.72 9.15 -8.30
CA ASP A 45 12.61 9.97 -7.81
C ASP A 45 11.40 9.14 -7.33
N ILE A 46 11.46 7.82 -7.43
CA ILE A 46 10.35 6.93 -7.07
C ILE A 46 10.50 6.51 -5.60
N ASN A 47 9.50 6.86 -4.77
CA ASN A 47 9.37 6.32 -3.41
C ASN A 47 8.92 4.86 -3.45
N ILE A 48 9.56 4.03 -2.64
CA ILE A 48 9.29 2.60 -2.51
C ILE A 48 8.67 2.36 -1.15
N THR A 49 7.45 1.83 -1.15
CA THR A 49 6.70 1.53 0.07
C THR A 49 6.24 0.08 0.07
N TYR A 50 6.26 -0.54 1.25
CA TYR A 50 5.67 -1.87 1.46
C TYR A 50 4.21 -1.89 0.94
N PRO A 51 3.73 -2.92 0.23
CA PRO A 51 4.28 -4.28 0.14
C PRO A 51 5.47 -4.45 -0.81
N PHE A 52 5.80 -3.42 -1.61
CA PHE A 52 6.96 -3.41 -2.48
C PHE A 52 8.25 -3.14 -1.72
N GLY A 53 9.38 -3.66 -2.22
CA GLY A 53 10.66 -3.39 -1.60
C GLY A 53 11.86 -3.82 -2.42
N VAL A 54 12.98 -3.13 -2.18
CA VAL A 54 14.30 -3.46 -2.71
C VAL A 54 15.21 -3.80 -1.53
N GLY A 55 15.91 -4.93 -1.60
CA GLY A 55 16.78 -5.42 -0.54
C GLY A 55 16.57 -6.90 -0.24
N GLY A 56 16.70 -7.28 1.04
CA GLY A 56 16.47 -8.64 1.52
C GLY A 56 14.99 -9.05 1.53
N ALA A 57 14.72 -10.32 1.83
CA ALA A 57 13.37 -10.90 1.83
C ALA A 57 12.38 -10.21 2.79
N HIS A 58 12.86 -9.46 3.78
CA HIS A 58 12.05 -8.71 4.73
C HIS A 58 11.57 -7.35 4.19
N CYS A 59 12.07 -6.89 3.04
CA CYS A 59 11.74 -5.58 2.49
C CYS A 59 10.45 -5.54 1.69
N PHE A 60 9.98 -6.70 1.23
CA PHE A 60 8.80 -6.86 0.41
C PHE A 60 7.93 -7.99 0.98
N ARG A 61 6.65 -8.01 0.62
CA ARG A 61 5.70 -9.03 1.11
C ARG A 61 6.09 -10.44 0.65
N ASP A 62 6.26 -10.58 -0.65
CA ASP A 62 6.61 -11.84 -1.33
C ASP A 62 7.35 -11.55 -2.64
N LYS A 63 7.81 -12.60 -3.33
CA LYS A 63 8.63 -12.47 -4.54
C LYS A 63 7.96 -11.69 -5.67
N SER A 64 6.63 -11.59 -5.69
CA SER A 64 5.93 -10.78 -6.68
C SER A 64 6.17 -9.29 -6.41
N PHE A 65 6.25 -8.88 -5.15
CA PHE A 65 6.48 -7.49 -4.73
C PHE A 65 7.96 -7.12 -4.62
N GLN A 66 8.87 -8.03 -4.97
CA GLN A 66 10.30 -7.78 -4.98
C GLN A 66 10.68 -6.89 -6.17
N LEU A 67 11.39 -5.81 -5.87
CA LEU A 67 11.91 -4.87 -6.85
C LEU A 67 13.44 -4.87 -6.83
N GLU A 68 14.04 -4.35 -7.89
CA GLU A 68 15.47 -4.07 -7.99
C GLU A 68 15.69 -2.62 -8.42
N CYS A 69 16.66 -1.94 -7.81
CA CYS A 69 17.06 -0.59 -8.23
C CYS A 69 18.43 -0.65 -8.89
N ASN A 70 18.47 -0.40 -10.20
CA ASN A 70 19.74 -0.31 -10.93
C ASN A 70 20.34 1.09 -10.76
N VAL A 71 21.26 1.23 -9.81
CA VAL A 71 21.94 2.50 -9.45
C VAL A 71 23.15 2.83 -10.33
N ASN A 72 23.58 1.93 -11.23
CA ASN A 72 24.82 2.06 -12.00
C ASN A 72 24.69 2.97 -13.25
N LYS A 73 23.64 3.80 -13.31
CA LYS A 73 23.31 4.69 -14.43
C LYS A 73 23.11 6.11 -13.89
N SER A 74 23.35 7.12 -14.73
CA SER A 74 23.05 8.53 -14.42
C SER A 74 21.58 8.80 -14.08
N HIS A 75 20.68 7.86 -14.39
CA HIS A 75 19.29 7.84 -13.97
C HIS A 75 18.98 6.44 -13.40
N PRO A 76 18.85 6.28 -12.07
CA PRO A 76 18.49 5.00 -11.45
C PRO A 76 17.18 4.46 -12.02
N ARG A 77 17.13 3.15 -12.30
CA ARG A 77 15.94 2.50 -12.85
C ARG A 77 15.38 1.48 -11.87
N LEU A 78 14.11 1.66 -11.51
CA LEU A 78 13.38 0.70 -10.71
C LEU A 78 12.83 -0.40 -11.62
N MET A 79 13.10 -1.66 -11.28
CA MET A 79 12.71 -2.82 -12.06
C MET A 79 11.85 -3.77 -11.23
N MET A 80 10.82 -4.30 -11.87
CA MET A 80 9.97 -5.35 -11.34
C MET A 80 10.51 -6.71 -11.77
N LEU A 81 11.16 -7.43 -10.85
CA LEU A 81 11.92 -8.63 -11.17
C LEU A 81 11.07 -9.76 -11.75
N ALA A 82 9.85 -9.93 -11.23
CA ALA A 82 8.95 -10.98 -11.67
C ALA A 82 8.62 -10.94 -13.19
N TYR A 83 8.78 -9.78 -13.84
CA TYR A 83 8.41 -9.60 -15.25
C TYR A 83 9.45 -8.87 -16.10
N ASN A 84 10.60 -8.54 -15.51
CA ASN A 84 11.68 -7.82 -16.18
C ASN A 84 11.21 -6.50 -16.84
N GLN A 85 10.31 -5.77 -16.18
CA GLN A 85 9.79 -4.48 -16.65
C GLN A 85 10.35 -3.34 -15.81
N GLN A 86 10.63 -2.20 -16.46
CA GLN A 86 10.98 -0.98 -15.76
C GLN A 86 9.72 -0.31 -15.23
N LEU A 87 9.73 0.12 -13.97
CA LEU A 87 8.70 0.94 -13.37
C LEU A 87 9.05 2.43 -13.51
N LEU A 88 8.06 3.21 -13.91
CA LEU A 88 8.11 4.66 -14.05
C LEU A 88 7.49 5.34 -12.83
N SER A 89 6.49 4.72 -12.21
CA SER A 89 5.92 5.15 -10.93
C SER A 89 5.28 3.99 -10.18
N LEU A 90 5.11 4.17 -8.86
CA LEU A 90 4.45 3.23 -7.96
C LEU A 90 3.46 3.98 -7.08
N SER A 91 2.23 3.50 -7.01
CA SER A 91 1.24 3.91 -6.02
C SER A 91 0.85 2.73 -5.12
N PRO A 92 0.83 2.92 -3.78
CA PRO A 92 0.28 1.95 -2.85
C PRO A 92 -1.25 1.78 -2.99
N ASP A 93 -1.94 2.68 -3.72
CA ASP A 93 -3.39 2.63 -3.93
C ASP A 93 -3.81 1.63 -5.03
N GLY A 94 -2.83 0.99 -5.68
CA GLY A 94 -3.08 -0.08 -6.65
C GLY A 94 -2.75 0.27 -8.10
N GLU A 95 -2.02 1.36 -8.35
CA GLU A 95 -1.61 1.71 -9.72
C GLU A 95 -0.09 1.80 -9.79
N ALA A 96 0.51 1.15 -10.78
CA ALA A 96 1.91 1.32 -11.11
C ALA A 96 2.03 1.64 -12.61
N LEU A 97 2.93 2.54 -12.97
CA LEU A 97 3.24 2.77 -14.38
C LEU A 97 4.48 1.97 -14.73
N ALA A 98 4.39 1.08 -15.72
CA ALA A 98 5.53 0.37 -16.27
C ALA A 98 5.86 0.87 -17.68
N ALA A 99 7.14 0.80 -18.03
CA ALA A 99 7.64 1.02 -19.36
C ALA A 99 7.67 -0.32 -20.10
N LEU A 100 6.75 -0.48 -21.04
CA LEU A 100 6.71 -1.64 -21.92
C LEU A 100 7.57 -1.38 -23.17
N ASN A 101 8.51 -2.28 -23.45
CA ASN A 101 9.25 -2.26 -24.72
C ASN A 101 8.45 -2.99 -25.79
N VAL A 102 8.13 -2.29 -26.87
CA VAL A 102 7.37 -2.84 -28.00
C VAL A 102 8.24 -2.92 -29.24
N ASP A 103 8.37 -4.14 -29.77
CA ASP A 103 9.07 -4.38 -31.03
C ASP A 103 8.11 -4.19 -32.20
N ARG A 104 8.52 -3.38 -33.19
CA ARG A 104 7.72 -3.03 -34.37
C ARG A 104 7.41 -4.24 -35.26
N GLN A 105 8.19 -5.32 -35.14
CA GLN A 105 8.06 -6.51 -35.98
C GLN A 105 7.04 -7.56 -35.49
N TYR A 106 6.53 -7.45 -34.27
CA TYR A 106 5.55 -8.39 -33.73
C TYR A 106 4.22 -7.68 -33.49
N HIS A 107 3.26 -7.89 -34.38
CA HIS A 107 1.85 -7.50 -34.19
C HIS A 107 1.16 -8.21 -33.01
N ASN A 108 1.89 -9.04 -32.27
CA ASN A 108 1.41 -9.80 -31.12
C ASN A 108 2.56 -10.03 -30.14
N CYS A 109 2.60 -9.28 -29.03
CA CYS A 109 3.54 -9.57 -27.95
C CYS A 109 2.85 -10.51 -26.96
N ASN A 110 3.30 -11.76 -26.93
CA ASN A 110 2.92 -12.67 -25.87
C ASN A 110 3.79 -12.36 -24.64
N LEU A 111 3.28 -11.54 -23.72
CA LEU A 111 3.90 -11.40 -22.42
C LEU A 111 3.64 -12.70 -21.64
N SER A 112 4.56 -13.07 -20.76
CA SER A 112 4.40 -14.27 -19.91
C SER A 112 3.12 -14.28 -19.05
N GLN A 113 2.36 -13.18 -19.03
CA GLN A 113 1.21 -12.92 -18.15
C GLN A 113 0.01 -12.29 -18.85
N GLY A 114 0.09 -12.04 -20.16
CA GLY A 114 -1.00 -11.41 -20.89
C GLY A 114 -0.73 -11.35 -22.39
N THR A 115 -1.78 -11.24 -23.18
CA THR A 115 -1.64 -11.09 -24.64
C THR A 115 -1.75 -9.62 -25.00
N ILE A 116 -0.74 -9.04 -25.65
CA ILE A 116 -0.87 -7.72 -26.28
C ILE A 116 -1.10 -7.98 -27.77
N SER A 117 -2.28 -7.59 -28.26
CA SER A 117 -2.57 -7.62 -29.69
C SER A 117 -2.45 -6.21 -30.27
N ALA A 118 -1.73 -6.09 -31.39
CA ALA A 118 -1.85 -4.92 -32.22
C ALA A 118 -3.30 -4.82 -32.72
N SER A 119 -3.90 -3.65 -32.59
CA SER A 119 -5.24 -3.44 -33.12
C SER A 119 -5.17 -3.22 -34.65
N SER A 120 -6.31 -3.30 -35.33
CA SER A 120 -6.43 -2.94 -36.75
C SER A 120 -6.25 -1.43 -37.00
N GLU A 121 -6.27 -0.60 -35.96
CA GLU A 121 -6.01 0.83 -36.08
C GLU A 121 -4.50 1.13 -36.06
N PRO A 122 -4.04 2.10 -36.88
CA PRO A 122 -2.65 2.53 -36.86
C PRO A 122 -2.28 3.05 -35.47
N ASN A 123 -1.12 2.62 -34.97
CA ASN A 123 -0.51 3.09 -33.73
C ASN A 123 -1.33 2.80 -32.48
N THR A 124 -2.15 1.76 -32.51
CA THR A 124 -3.01 1.36 -31.39
C THR A 124 -2.70 -0.09 -30.97
N MET A 125 -2.48 -0.30 -29.68
CA MET A 125 -2.31 -1.61 -29.05
C MET A 125 -3.42 -1.86 -28.05
N THR A 126 -3.90 -3.10 -28.02
CA THR A 126 -4.88 -3.56 -27.04
C THR A 126 -4.24 -4.57 -26.11
N PHE A 127 -4.36 -4.33 -24.80
CA PHE A 127 -3.99 -5.30 -23.78
C PHE A 127 -5.15 -6.28 -23.60
N GLY A 128 -4.89 -7.54 -23.92
CA GLY A 128 -5.80 -8.66 -23.78
C GLY A 128 -5.51 -9.52 -22.54
N THR A 129 -6.35 -10.55 -22.39
CA THR A 129 -6.46 -11.46 -21.23
C THR A 129 -5.17 -11.72 -20.48
N LEU A 130 -5.24 -11.54 -19.17
CA LEU A 130 -4.15 -11.81 -18.24
C LEU A 130 -4.21 -13.24 -17.73
N SER A 131 -3.07 -13.91 -17.67
CA SER A 131 -2.98 -15.19 -16.98
C SER A 131 -3.17 -14.99 -15.46
N SER A 132 -3.81 -15.96 -14.81
CA SER A 132 -4.53 -15.75 -13.56
C SER A 132 -3.70 -15.88 -12.27
N SER A 133 -2.37 -15.85 -12.29
CA SER A 133 -1.57 -16.30 -11.14
C SER A 133 -0.53 -15.33 -10.56
N THR A 134 -0.53 -14.05 -10.93
CA THR A 134 0.50 -13.12 -10.41
C THR A 134 -0.04 -11.80 -9.87
N ALA A 135 0.75 -11.14 -9.01
CA ALA A 135 0.30 -9.97 -8.24
C ALA A 135 -0.10 -8.77 -9.11
N TYR A 136 0.39 -8.67 -10.35
CA TYR A 136 0.13 -7.54 -11.25
C TYR A 136 -0.69 -7.96 -12.46
N ARG A 137 -1.53 -7.04 -12.92
CA ARG A 137 -2.49 -7.21 -13.99
C ARG A 137 -2.55 -5.93 -14.84
N PHE A 138 -2.53 -6.07 -16.17
CA PHE A 138 -2.84 -4.95 -17.07
C PHE A 138 -4.36 -4.78 -17.19
N PRO A 139 -4.95 -3.66 -16.77
CA PRO A 139 -6.35 -3.41 -17.06
C PRO A 139 -6.56 -3.47 -18.57
N VAL A 140 -7.64 -4.13 -19.01
CA VAL A 140 -7.99 -4.18 -20.44
C VAL A 140 -8.19 -2.75 -20.91
N SER A 141 -7.26 -2.30 -21.75
CA SER A 141 -7.20 -0.93 -22.21
C SER A 141 -6.56 -0.86 -23.58
N THR A 142 -6.96 0.15 -24.32
CA THR A 142 -6.45 0.45 -25.66
C THR A 142 -5.55 1.66 -25.54
N TYR A 143 -4.27 1.48 -25.87
CA TYR A 143 -3.29 2.57 -25.85
C TYR A 143 -2.95 2.98 -27.27
N ARG A 144 -3.01 4.29 -27.50
CA ARG A 144 -2.42 4.92 -28.68
C ARG A 144 -1.00 5.33 -28.36
N PHE A 145 -0.06 4.85 -29.16
CA PHE A 145 1.36 5.14 -28.99
C PHE A 145 1.87 5.94 -30.18
N ASN A 146 3.00 6.63 -29.99
CA ASN A 146 3.71 7.23 -31.10
C ASN A 146 4.68 6.18 -31.67
N THR A 147 4.67 5.97 -32.99
CA THR A 147 5.56 5.05 -33.72
C THR A 147 7.04 5.37 -33.60
N ASP A 148 7.38 6.53 -33.06
CA ASP A 148 8.75 6.95 -32.82
C ASP A 148 9.30 6.48 -31.46
N SER A 149 8.43 6.02 -30.54
CA SER A 149 8.82 5.49 -29.24
C SER A 149 8.63 3.98 -29.18
N TYR A 150 9.73 3.28 -28.89
CA TYR A 150 9.73 1.84 -28.59
C TYR A 150 9.29 1.54 -27.15
N VAL A 151 9.04 2.57 -26.34
CA VAL A 151 8.65 2.45 -24.94
C VAL A 151 7.27 3.09 -24.75
N VAL A 152 6.31 2.29 -24.26
CA VAL A 152 4.95 2.74 -23.97
C VAL A 152 4.69 2.68 -22.47
N PRO A 153 4.29 3.80 -21.82
CA PRO A 153 3.89 3.77 -20.42
C PRO A 153 2.53 3.08 -20.30
N VAL A 154 2.46 2.05 -19.46
CA VAL A 154 1.28 1.22 -19.26
C VAL A 154 0.93 1.17 -17.78
N ALA A 155 -0.35 1.34 -17.46
CA ALA A 155 -0.83 1.15 -16.10
C ALA A 155 -0.89 -0.35 -15.77
N LEU A 156 -0.44 -0.68 -14.57
CA LEU A 156 -0.54 -1.98 -13.92
C LEU A 156 -1.44 -1.82 -12.70
N ASP A 157 -2.51 -2.61 -12.63
CA ASP A 157 -3.23 -2.86 -11.39
C ASP A 157 -2.49 -3.97 -10.63
N TRP A 158 -2.49 -3.92 -9.30
CA TRP A 158 -1.88 -4.96 -8.49
C TRP A 158 -2.76 -5.35 -7.31
N ALA A 159 -2.64 -6.61 -6.89
CA ALA A 159 -3.44 -7.18 -5.81
C ALA A 159 -2.64 -8.22 -5.03
N ILE A 160 -3.08 -8.46 -3.79
CA ILE A 160 -2.69 -9.65 -3.05
C ILE A 160 -3.53 -10.81 -3.58
N ARG A 161 -2.88 -11.79 -4.23
CA ARG A 161 -3.54 -12.92 -4.92
C ARG A 161 -3.18 -14.29 -4.32
N ASP A 162 -2.87 -14.34 -3.04
CA ASP A 162 -2.70 -15.59 -2.28
C ASP A 162 -4.02 -16.33 -2.05
N VAL A 163 -5.14 -15.61 -2.03
CA VAL A 163 -6.51 -16.13 -1.95
C VAL A 163 -7.46 -15.35 -2.88
N HIS A 164 -8.68 -15.85 -3.05
CA HIS A 164 -9.62 -15.34 -4.04
C HIS A 164 -10.29 -14.00 -3.67
N ASN A 165 -10.54 -13.74 -2.39
CA ASN A 165 -11.28 -12.56 -1.93
C ASN A 165 -11.02 -12.27 -0.44
N CYS A 166 -11.57 -11.16 0.04
CA CYS A 166 -11.47 -10.66 1.40
C CYS A 166 -12.05 -11.60 2.45
N ILE A 167 -13.12 -12.34 2.12
CA ILE A 167 -13.72 -13.30 3.05
C ILE A 167 -12.70 -14.41 3.33
N ALA A 168 -12.12 -14.99 2.28
CA ALA A 168 -11.06 -16.00 2.42
C ALA A 168 -9.80 -15.42 3.07
N ALA A 169 -9.44 -14.17 2.75
CA ALA A 169 -8.24 -13.53 3.28
C ALA A 169 -8.30 -13.33 4.79
N LYS A 170 -9.45 -12.87 5.30
CA LYS A 170 -9.66 -12.64 6.73
C LYS A 170 -9.69 -13.94 7.54
N LEU A 171 -9.97 -15.09 6.93
CA LEU A 171 -9.89 -16.39 7.59
C LEU A 171 -8.44 -16.86 7.82
N ASN A 172 -7.47 -16.34 7.06
CA ASN A 172 -6.07 -16.71 7.19
C ASN A 172 -5.27 -15.63 7.93
N GLU A 173 -5.40 -15.59 9.25
CA GLU A 173 -4.80 -14.54 10.10
C GLU A 173 -3.28 -14.41 9.94
N THR A 174 -2.58 -15.50 9.65
CA THR A 174 -1.11 -15.51 9.55
C THR A 174 -0.59 -14.85 8.27
N ASN A 175 -1.34 -14.94 7.17
CA ASN A 175 -0.95 -14.38 5.87
C ASN A 175 -1.76 -13.13 5.48
N TYR A 176 -2.73 -12.73 6.29
CA TYR A 176 -3.57 -11.58 5.99
C TYR A 176 -2.76 -10.28 5.80
N ALA A 177 -2.97 -9.60 4.67
CA ALA A 177 -2.14 -8.48 4.25
C ALA A 177 -2.47 -7.14 4.92
N CYS A 178 -3.71 -6.94 5.36
CA CYS A 178 -4.15 -5.65 5.90
C CYS A 178 -3.81 -5.61 7.39
N ARG A 179 -2.61 -5.12 7.68
CA ARG A 179 -2.02 -5.19 9.02
C ARG A 179 -2.46 -4.04 9.91
N SER A 180 -2.85 -2.91 9.31
CA SER A 180 -3.26 -1.73 10.09
C SER A 180 -4.64 -1.91 10.69
N ALA A 181 -4.81 -1.57 11.97
CA ALA A 181 -6.11 -1.63 12.64
C ALA A 181 -7.18 -0.74 11.99
N ASN A 182 -6.78 0.37 11.36
CA ASN A 182 -7.68 1.31 10.68
C ASN A 182 -7.64 1.10 9.15
N SER A 183 -7.69 -0.17 8.73
CA SER A 183 -7.70 -0.52 7.31
C SER A 183 -8.82 -1.50 6.98
N ASP A 184 -9.32 -1.36 5.75
CA ASP A 184 -10.35 -2.19 5.17
C ASP A 184 -9.76 -3.08 4.08
N CYS A 185 -10.32 -4.28 3.97
CA CYS A 185 -10.10 -5.18 2.84
C CYS A 185 -11.05 -4.83 1.70
N VAL A 186 -10.53 -4.76 0.49
CA VAL A 186 -11.31 -4.49 -0.72
C VAL A 186 -11.03 -5.56 -1.77
N ASP A 187 -12.08 -6.25 -2.22
CA ASP A 187 -11.99 -7.24 -3.30
C ASP A 187 -11.59 -6.57 -4.61
N THR A 188 -10.78 -7.25 -5.43
CA THR A 188 -10.44 -6.73 -6.76
C THR A 188 -11.52 -7.03 -7.78
N THR A 189 -11.81 -6.06 -8.66
CA THR A 189 -12.81 -6.19 -9.73
C THR A 189 -12.28 -6.90 -10.97
N ASP A 190 -10.96 -7.01 -11.10
CA ASP A 190 -10.26 -7.55 -12.26
C ASP A 190 -9.89 -9.05 -12.10
N GLY A 191 -10.50 -9.73 -11.11
CA GLY A 191 -10.42 -11.16 -10.85
C GLY A 191 -10.02 -11.50 -9.41
N ALA A 192 -9.45 -12.70 -9.19
CA ALA A 192 -9.18 -13.25 -7.86
C ALA A 192 -8.14 -12.46 -7.06
N GLY A 193 -8.48 -11.92 -5.89
CA GLY A 193 -7.55 -11.22 -5.01
C GLY A 193 -8.20 -10.08 -4.23
N TYR A 194 -7.40 -9.42 -3.42
CA TYR A 194 -7.82 -8.26 -2.63
C TYR A 194 -6.71 -7.22 -2.47
N ARG A 195 -7.10 -6.02 -2.06
CA ARG A 195 -6.23 -4.93 -1.65
C ARG A 195 -6.61 -4.44 -0.25
N CYS A 196 -5.69 -3.71 0.37
CA CYS A 196 -5.91 -3.05 1.65
C CYS A 196 -6.00 -1.56 1.41
N ARG A 197 -6.94 -0.89 2.06
CA ARG A 197 -7.13 0.56 1.99
C ARG A 197 -7.32 1.11 3.39
N CYS A 198 -6.78 2.28 3.70
CA CYS A 198 -7.11 2.92 4.97
C CYS A 198 -8.62 3.21 5.05
N SER A 199 -9.19 3.01 6.23
CA SER A 199 -10.60 3.28 6.48
C SER A 199 -10.88 4.78 6.36
N LYS A 200 -12.16 5.12 6.14
CA LYS A 200 -12.57 6.52 5.98
C LYS A 200 -12.10 7.37 7.17
N GLY A 201 -11.41 8.48 6.88
CA GLY A 201 -10.84 9.36 7.90
C GLY A 201 -9.40 9.01 8.30
N TYR A 202 -8.77 8.03 7.64
CA TYR A 202 -7.38 7.63 7.85
C TYR A 202 -6.59 7.63 6.54
N GLU A 203 -5.31 7.96 6.63
CA GLU A 203 -4.35 7.96 5.51
C GLU A 203 -3.05 7.26 5.90
N GLY A 204 -2.30 6.80 4.89
CA GLY A 204 -1.00 6.15 5.05
C GLY A 204 -0.98 4.75 4.44
N ASN A 205 -0.24 3.84 5.07
CA ASN A 205 0.03 2.51 4.51
C ASN A 205 -0.76 1.40 5.24
N PRO A 206 -1.83 0.85 4.67
CA PRO A 206 -2.67 -0.16 5.33
C PRO A 206 -1.97 -1.51 5.54
N TYR A 207 -0.86 -1.76 4.86
CA TYR A 207 -0.09 -3.00 4.96
C TYR A 207 0.87 -3.03 6.15
N LEU A 208 0.92 -1.95 6.96
CA LEU A 208 1.75 -1.83 8.17
C LEU A 208 0.87 -1.72 9.44
N HIS A 209 1.30 -2.33 10.56
CA HIS A 209 0.49 -2.39 11.80
C HIS A 209 -0.03 -1.04 12.32
N ALA A 210 0.74 0.05 12.16
CA ALA A 210 0.34 1.41 12.54
C ALA A 210 0.37 2.37 11.34
N GLY A 211 0.17 1.84 10.13
CA GLY A 211 0.37 2.62 8.92
C GLY A 211 -0.80 3.52 8.52
N CYS A 212 -2.05 3.21 8.90
CA CYS A 212 -3.19 4.10 8.70
C CYS A 212 -3.41 5.01 9.92
N LYS A 213 -3.24 6.32 9.72
CA LYS A 213 -3.29 7.36 10.76
C LYS A 213 -4.44 8.33 10.49
N GLY A 214 -5.12 8.79 11.55
CA GLY A 214 -6.30 9.63 11.43
C GLY A 214 -5.99 11.02 10.85
N ILE A 215 -6.79 11.46 9.87
CA ILE A 215 -6.64 12.73 9.14
C ILE A 215 -6.83 13.95 10.07
N GLY A 216 -7.56 13.79 11.18
CA GLY A 216 -7.78 14.82 12.21
C GLY A 216 -6.53 15.26 12.99
N HIS A 217 -5.42 14.54 12.91
CA HIS A 217 -4.14 14.98 13.51
C HIS A 217 -3.45 16.11 12.73
N HIS A 218 -3.84 16.37 11.48
CA HIS A 218 -3.27 17.47 10.68
C HIS A 218 -3.97 18.81 10.90
N LEU A 219 -5.27 18.81 11.22
CA LEU A 219 -6.04 20.06 11.44
C LEU A 219 -5.83 20.65 12.85
N ALA A 220 -5.49 19.84 13.85
CA ALA A 220 -5.19 20.34 15.20
C ALA A 220 -3.88 21.14 15.28
N LYS A 221 -3.00 21.07 14.26
CA LYS A 221 -1.74 21.83 14.21
C LYS A 221 -1.88 23.26 13.69
N SER A 222 -2.98 23.61 13.02
CA SER A 222 -3.09 24.92 12.34
C SER A 222 -3.85 25.99 13.12
N VAL A 223 -4.47 25.66 14.26
CA VAL A 223 -5.34 26.59 15.01
C VAL A 223 -4.66 27.20 16.24
N THR A 224 -3.44 26.79 16.62
CA THR A 224 -2.78 27.24 17.85
C THR A 224 -1.62 28.22 17.66
N SER A 225 -1.38 28.76 16.46
CA SER A 225 -0.24 29.67 16.21
C SER A 225 -0.59 31.16 16.04
N SER A 226 -1.80 31.60 16.41
CA SER A 226 -2.17 33.02 16.30
C SER A 226 -3.00 33.49 17.50
N VAL A 227 -2.44 33.40 18.71
CA VAL A 227 -2.75 34.33 19.80
C VAL A 227 -1.45 34.62 20.53
N SER A 228 -0.83 35.77 20.22
CA SER A 228 0.17 36.46 21.02
C SER A 228 -0.05 37.95 20.83
#